data_AF-A0A316LZQ3-F1
#
_entry.id   AF-A0A316LZQ3-F1
#
_cell.length_a   1.000
_cell.length_b   1.000
_cell.length_c   1.000
_cell.angle_alpha   90.00
_cell.angle_beta   90.00
_cell.angle_gamma   90.00
#
_symmetry.space_group_name_H-M   'P 1'
#
loop_
_entity.id
_entity.type
_entity.pdbx_description
1 polymer ?
#
loop_
_entity_poly.entity_id
_entity_poly.type
_entity_poly.pdbx_seq_one_letter_code
_entity_poly.pdbx_strand_id
1 'polypeptide(L)' 'MIVICESCRKQFEMTQEMLKEKYLGAMYTESYYICPCCGKKYIVAIMNSKCRKLRKELMIDEYKKELDRINGK' A
#
# COMPACT_ATOMS: atom_id res chain seq x y z
N MET A 1 -14.72 -1.93 1.27
CA MET A 1 -14.50 -0.48 1.01
C MET A 1 -14.66 -0.26 -0.49
N ILE A 2 -15.51 0.65 -0.95
CA ILE A 2 -15.65 0.91 -2.39
C ILE A 2 -14.55 1.87 -2.85
N VAL A 3 -13.87 1.53 -3.95
CA VAL A 3 -12.81 2.33 -4.56
C VAL A 3 -13.19 2.65 -6.00
N ILE A 4 -12.91 3.88 -6.43
CA ILE A 4 -13.09 4.32 -7.82
C ILE A 4 -11.72 4.28 -8.50
N CYS A 5 -11.59 3.52 -9.59
CA CYS A 5 -10.37 3.51 -10.37
C CYS A 5 -10.18 4.83 -11.11
N GLU A 6 -9.10 5.56 -10.85
CA GLU A 6 -8.83 6.84 -11.53
C GLU A 6 -8.65 6.72 -13.05
N SER A 7 -8.26 5.54 -13.54
CA SER A 7 -7.97 5.33 -14.96
C SER A 7 -9.18 4.96 -15.79
N CYS A 8 -10.09 4.13 -15.25
CA CYS A 8 -11.27 3.66 -15.99
C CYS A 8 -12.59 4.15 -15.39
N ARG A 9 -12.53 4.88 -14.27
CA ARG A 9 -13.66 5.46 -13.51
C ARG A 9 -14.71 4.44 -13.03
N LYS A 10 -14.43 3.14 -13.15
CA LYS A 10 -15.29 2.08 -12.61
C LYS A 10 -15.07 1.93 -11.11
N GLN A 11 -16.16 1.62 -10.43
CA GLN A 11 -16.17 1.32 -9.01
C GLN A 11 -16.04 -0.18 -8.80
N PHE A 12 -15.34 -0.57 -7.74
CA PHE A 12 -15.24 -1.97 -7.33
C PHE A 12 -15.06 -2.05 -5.81
N GLU A 13 -15.41 -3.20 -5.26
CA GLU A 13 -15.14 -3.48 -3.85
C GLU A 13 -13.68 -3.86 -3.65
N MET A 14 -12.98 -3.10 -2.82
CA MET A 14 -11.63 -3.41 -2.39
C MET A 14 -11.66 -4.37 -1.21
N THR A 15 -11.03 -5.54 -1.39
CA THR A 15 -10.80 -6.54 -0.35
C THR A 15 -9.33 -6.60 0.04
N GLN A 16 -9.01 -7.16 1.20
CA GLN A 16 -7.62 -7.32 1.65
C GLN A 16 -6.80 -8.23 0.72
N GLU A 17 -7.44 -9.21 0.08
CA GLU A 17 -6.78 -10.14 -0.85
C GLU A 17 -6.28 -9.47 -2.14
N MET A 18 -6.84 -8.29 -2.48
CA MET A 18 -6.41 -7.50 -3.64
C MET A 18 -5.11 -6.72 -3.37
N LEU A 19 -4.76 -6.51 -2.10
CA LEU A 19 -3.49 -5.90 -1.72
C LEU A 19 -2.37 -6.92 -1.85
N LYS A 20 -1.37 -6.56 -2.65
CA LYS A 20 -0.17 -7.35 -2.88
C LYS A 20 1.05 -6.57 -2.44
N GLU A 21 2.09 -7.30 -2.09
CA GLU A 21 3.39 -6.73 -1.75
C GLU A 21 4.44 -7.16 -2.78
N LYS A 22 5.38 -6.27 -3.10
CA LYS A 22 6.54 -6.59 -3.93
C LYS A 22 7.80 -5.94 -3.36
N TYR A 23 8.85 -6.74 -3.18
CA TYR A 23 10.16 -6.24 -2.77
C TYR A 23 10.81 -5.43 -3.90
N LEU A 24 11.29 -4.24 -3.57
CA LEU A 24 11.93 -3.31 -4.51
C LEU A 24 13.46 -3.32 -4.42
N GLY A 25 14.05 -4.04 -3.45
CA GLY A 25 15.46 -3.89 -3.11
C GLY A 25 15.68 -2.85 -2.01
N ALA A 26 16.92 -2.74 -1.53
CA ALA A 26 17.32 -1.77 -0.49
C ALA A 26 16.39 -1.74 0.75
N MET A 27 15.83 -2.89 1.13
CA MET A 27 14.87 -3.03 2.24
C MET A 27 13.49 -2.38 2.04
N TYR A 28 13.16 -1.92 0.83
CA TYR A 28 11.86 -1.35 0.49
C TYR A 28 10.91 -2.37 -0.13
N THR A 29 9.63 -2.27 0.24
CA THR A 29 8.53 -3.08 -0.30
C THR A 29 7.41 -2.13 -0.70
N GLU A 30 6.88 -2.26 -1.91
CA GLU A 30 5.63 -1.60 -2.29
C GLU A 30 4.44 -2.47 -1.89
N SER A 31 3.41 -1.85 -1.33
CA SER A 31 2.06 -2.39 -1.26
C SER A 31 1.25 -1.79 -2.39
N TYR A 32 0.57 -2.62 -3.17
CA TYR A 32 -0.16 -2.20 -4.37
C TYR A 32 -1.41 -3.05 -4.60
N TYR A 33 -2.32 -2.56 -5.42
CA TYR A 33 -3.40 -3.36 -5.98
C TYR A 33 -3.45 -3.20 -7.50
N ILE A 34 -4.15 -4.12 -8.17
CA ILE A 34 -4.42 -4.05 -9.61
C ILE A 34 -5.92 -3.84 -9.77
N CYS A 35 -6.32 -2.82 -10.52
CA CYS A 35 -7.74 -2.57 -10.78
C CYS A 35 -8.33 -3.79 -11.50
N PRO A 36 -9.38 -4.43 -10.96
CA PRO A 36 -9.97 -5.63 -11.56
C PRO A 36 -10.68 -5.34 -12.88
N CYS A 37 -11.05 -4.07 -13.12
CA CYS A 37 -11.79 -3.67 -14.30
C CYS A 37 -10.92 -3.26 -15.50
N CYS A 38 -9.66 -2.87 -15.28
CA CYS A 38 -8.78 -2.39 -16.36
C CYS A 38 -7.32 -2.85 -16.27
N GLY A 39 -6.94 -3.57 -15.22
CA GLY A 39 -5.58 -4.11 -15.06
C GLY A 39 -4.51 -3.08 -14.66
N LYS A 40 -4.85 -1.81 -14.48
CA LYS A 40 -3.87 -0.80 -14.04
C LYS A 40 -3.42 -1.04 -12.60
N LYS A 41 -2.11 -0.99 -12.37
CA LYS A 41 -1.48 -1.09 -11.04
C LYS A 41 -1.51 0.26 -10.31
N TYR A 42 -1.84 0.22 -9.02
CA TYR A 42 -1.87 1.36 -8.12
C TYR A 42 -1.05 1.06 -6.87
N ILE A 43 -0.04 1.89 -6.58
CA ILE A 43 0.78 1.77 -5.37
C ILE A 43 0.05 2.49 -4.23
N VAL A 44 -0.13 1.80 -3.11
CA VAL A 44 -0.80 2.31 -1.91
C VAL A 44 0.21 2.94 -0.95
N ALA A 45 1.33 2.25 -0.73
CA ALA A 45 2.41 2.74 0.12
C ALA A 45 3.73 2.01 -0.17
N ILE A 46 4.83 2.68 0.14
CA ILE A 46 6.16 2.10 0.26
C ILE A 46 6.48 1.90 1.74
N MET A 47 6.99 0.71 2.08
CA MET A 47 7.36 0.32 3.44
C MET A 47 8.82 -0.10 3.50
N ASN A 48 9.53 0.27 4.56
CA ASN A 48 10.86 -0.25 4.87
C ASN A 48 10.81 -1.29 6.01
N SER A 49 11.99 -1.78 6.42
CA SER A 49 12.10 -2.72 7.55
C SER A 49 11.59 -2.15 8.88
N LYS A 50 11.75 -0.83 9.09
CA LYS A 50 11.26 -0.15 10.30
C LYS A 50 9.72 -0.12 10.35
N CYS A 51 9.05 0.19 9.24
CA CYS A 51 7.59 0.09 9.14
C CYS A 51 7.08 -1.31 9.50
N ARG A 52 7.71 -2.36 8.95
CA ARG A 52 7.33 -3.76 9.23
C ARG A 52 7.49 -4.10 10.70
N LYS A 53 8.59 -3.68 11.32
CA LYS A 53 8.85 -3.87 12.76
C LYS A 53 7.78 -3.18 13.61
N LEU A 54 7.56 -1.88 13.39
CA LEU A 54 6.59 -1.08 14.15
C LEU A 54 5.16 -1.62 14.02
N ARG A 55 4.77 -2.06 12.81
CA ARG A 55 3.47 -2.71 12.58
C ARG A 55 3.33 -4.01 13.36
N LYS A 56 4.39 -4.84 13.42
CA LYS A 56 4.40 -6.10 14.19
C LYS A 56 4.33 -5.86 15.70
N GLU A 57 4.95 -4.78 16.18
CA GLU A 57 4.96 -4.37 17.58
C GLU A 57 3.71 -3.56 17.99
N LEU A 58 2.76 -3.37 17.06
CA LEU A 58 1.54 -2.58 17.26
C LEU A 58 1.80 -1.12 17.69
N MET A 59 2.97 -0.57 17.36
CA MET A 59 3.33 0.83 17.58
C MET A 59 2.73 1.70 16.47
N ILE A 60 1.42 1.92 16.53
CA ILE A 60 0.63 2.50 15.43
C ILE A 60 1.05 3.95 15.11
N ASP A 61 1.36 4.76 16.12
CA ASP A 61 1.69 6.17 15.92
C ASP A 61 3.08 6.34 15.29
N GLU A 62 4.08 5.61 15.76
CA GLU A 62 5.41 5.56 15.17
C GLU A 62 5.38 4.95 13.77
N TYR A 63 4.55 3.93 13.56
CA TYR A 63 4.34 3.31 12.25
C TYR A 63 3.83 4.36 11.25
N LYS A 64 2.80 5.13 11.61
CA LYS A 64 2.26 6.20 10.76
C LYS A 64 3.31 7.26 10.43
N LYS A 65 4.04 7.76 11.45
CA LYS A 65 5.12 8.74 11.25
C LYS A 65 6.20 8.25 10.29
N GLU A 66 6.64 7.00 10.44
CA GLU A 66 7.65 6.42 9.56
C GLU A 66 7.10 6.18 8.14
N LEU A 67 5.84 5.74 8.03
CA LEU A 67 5.18 5.55 6.74
C LEU A 67 5.06 6.87 5.97
N ASP A 68 4.61 7.95 6.62
CA ASP A 68 4.48 9.28 6.02
C ASP A 68 5.84 9.81 5.56
N ARG A 69 6.87 9.67 6.40
CA ARG A 69 8.27 10.02 6.07
C ARG A 69 8.77 9.35 4.78
N ILE A 70 8.48 8.06 4.60
CA ILE A 70 8.94 7.30 3.42
C ILE A 70 8.13 7.64 2.17
N ASN A 71 6.84 7.94 2.34
CA ASN A 71 5.91 8.21 1.25
C ASN A 71 5.81 9.69 0.89
N GLY A 72 6.59 10.56 1.56
CA GLY A 72 6.66 12.00 1.27
C GLY A 72 5.37 12.76 1.61
N LYS A 73 4.69 12.36 2.69
CA LYS A 73 3.45 12.99 3.18
C LYS A 73 3.71 13.91 4.37
#